data_AF-A0A9N9JZ91-F1
#
_entry.id   AF-A0A9N9JZ91-F1
#
_cell.length_a   1.000
_cell.length_b   1.000
_cell.length_c   1.000
_cell.angle_alpha   90.00
_cell.angle_beta   90.00
_cell.angle_gamma   90.00
#
_symmetry.space_group_name_H-M   'P 1'
#
loop_
_entity.id
_entity.type
_entity.pdbx_description
1 polymer ?
#
loop_
_entity_poly.entity_id
_entity_poly.type
_entity_poly.pdbx_seq_one_letter_code
_entity_poly.pdbx_strand_id
1 'polypeptide(L)'
;QYVAVFVSSEDSIPRRMKLKISDLSKEESMEYLNKKCKINEIKVKNLYELVGGRIVELQAVADDFVAGQSFEVLAKIEKKFQSAQLLPNNPHYKVGKSIINDLLKSEKLSFLAFKKHFNKNDELNEVLRSNIFAYHLEKNTVSFQSQSVKYYILEKADIFIK
;
A
#
# COMPACT_ATOMS: atom_id res chain seq x y z
N GLN A 1 16.29 11.62 19.58
CA GLN A 1 15.86 10.79 18.45
C GLN A 1 15.63 11.75 17.28
N TYR A 2 16.49 11.71 16.26
CA TYR A 2 16.45 12.66 15.15
C TYR A 2 15.66 12.05 13.99
N VAL A 3 14.67 12.78 13.49
CA VAL A 3 14.06 12.47 12.18
C VAL A 3 14.93 13.16 11.14
N ALA A 4 15.67 12.39 10.35
CA ALA A 4 16.41 12.93 9.22
C ALA A 4 15.44 13.13 8.04
N VAL A 5 15.16 14.39 7.72
CA VAL A 5 14.38 14.77 6.54
C VAL A 5 15.35 15.23 5.47
N PHE A 6 15.53 14.42 4.42
CA PHE A 6 16.34 14.80 3.27
C PHE A 6 15.48 15.58 2.28
N VAL A 7 15.84 16.84 2.03
CA VAL A 7 15.21 17.70 1.03
C VAL A 7 16.21 17.92 -0.10
N SER A 8 15.91 17.38 -1.29
CA SER A 8 16.61 17.74 -2.52
C SER A 8 15.66 18.52 -3.40
N SER A 9 16.03 19.76 -3.74
CA SER A 9 15.32 20.60 -4.71
C SER A 9 16.29 20.98 -5.82
N GLU A 10 16.27 20.21 -6.90
CA GLU A 10 16.77 20.68 -8.19
C GLU A 10 15.55 20.98 -9.07
N ASP A 11 15.44 22.26 -9.45
CA ASP A 11 14.63 22.87 -10.51
C ASP A 11 13.11 23.16 -10.32
N SER A 12 12.88 24.36 -9.78
CA SER A 12 11.94 25.43 -10.21
C SER A 12 10.71 25.10 -11.10
N ILE A 13 9.68 24.49 -10.52
CA ILE A 13 8.24 24.77 -10.74
C ILE A 13 7.56 24.46 -9.39
N PRO A 14 6.53 25.19 -8.88
CA PRO A 14 5.77 24.75 -7.71
C PRO A 14 4.91 23.52 -8.08
N ARG A 15 5.58 22.39 -8.32
CA ARG A 15 5.01 21.06 -8.27
C ARG A 15 4.70 20.81 -6.79
N ARG A 16 3.47 20.41 -6.49
CA ARG A 16 3.08 19.92 -5.15
C ARG A 16 4.22 19.05 -4.62
N MET A 17 4.87 19.48 -3.54
CA MET A 17 5.94 18.71 -2.92
C MET A 17 5.38 17.34 -2.54
N LYS A 18 5.86 16.28 -3.21
CA LYS A 18 5.54 14.90 -2.81
C LYS A 18 6.47 14.55 -1.65
N LEU A 19 6.00 14.81 -0.43
CA LEU A 19 6.67 14.39 0.79
C LEU A 19 6.57 12.86 0.89
N LYS A 20 7.69 12.15 0.69
CA LYS A 20 7.77 10.70 0.83
C LYS A 20 8.19 10.38 2.27
N ILE A 21 7.22 10.09 3.11
CA ILE A 21 7.48 9.55 4.46
C ILE A 21 7.86 8.08 4.25
N SER A 22 9.07 7.70 4.65
CA SER A 22 9.49 6.29 4.64
C SER A 22 8.71 5.51 5.69
N ASP A 23 8.45 4.23 5.41
CA ASP A 23 7.90 3.33 6.42
C ASP A 23 8.94 3.14 7.55
N LEU A 24 8.45 2.96 8.78
CA LEU A 24 9.27 2.60 9.93
C LEU A 24 9.86 1.20 9.76
N SER A 25 10.97 0.94 10.45
CA SER A 25 11.48 -0.43 10.54
C SER A 25 10.48 -1.34 11.25
N LYS A 26 10.67 -2.66 11.11
CA LYS A 26 9.84 -3.64 11.82
C LYS A 26 9.91 -3.43 13.34
N GLU A 27 11.11 -3.22 13.85
CA GLU A 27 11.39 -3.02 15.27
C GLU A 27 10.72 -1.74 15.77
N GLU A 28 10.89 -0.62 15.07
CA GLU A 28 10.26 0.66 15.40
C GLU A 28 8.73 0.57 15.36
N SER A 29 8.19 -0.15 14.38
CA SER A 29 6.75 -0.36 14.22
C SER A 29 6.16 -1.20 15.35
N MET A 30 6.83 -2.30 15.69
CA MET A 30 6.42 -3.16 16.81
C MET A 30 6.52 -2.43 18.14
N GLU A 31 7.57 -1.65 18.35
CA GLU A 31 7.73 -0.82 19.55
C GLU A 31 6.62 0.22 19.66
N TYR A 32 6.28 0.91 18.56
CA TYR A 32 5.17 1.84 18.51
C TYR A 32 3.84 1.19 18.91
N LEU A 33 3.51 0.05 18.28
CA LEU A 33 2.27 -0.70 18.54
C LEU A 33 2.21 -1.18 19.99
N ASN A 34 3.31 -1.72 20.52
CA ASN A 34 3.36 -2.18 21.90
C ASN A 34 3.14 -1.04 22.90
N LYS A 35 3.82 0.10 22.70
CA LYS A 35 3.66 1.29 23.57
C LYS A 35 2.24 1.83 23.55
N LYS A 36 1.61 1.87 22.37
CA LYS A 36 0.28 2.45 22.19
C LYS A 36 -0.84 1.53 22.66
N CYS A 37 -0.78 0.24 22.30
CA CYS A 37 -1.85 -0.73 22.56
C CYS A 37 -1.67 -1.52 23.88
N LYS A 38 -0.44 -1.58 24.44
CA LYS A 38 -0.10 -2.33 25.66
C LYS A 38 -0.55 -3.79 25.60
N ILE A 39 -0.12 -4.49 24.57
CA ILE A 39 -0.52 -5.85 24.23
C ILE A 39 0.66 -6.81 24.18
N ASN A 40 0.38 -8.10 24.20
CA ASN A 40 1.42 -9.12 24.04
C ASN A 40 2.04 -9.09 22.62
N GLU A 41 3.24 -9.66 22.53
CA GLU A 41 4.04 -9.69 21.31
C GLU A 41 3.33 -10.33 20.11
N ILE A 42 2.54 -11.39 20.34
CA ILE A 42 1.80 -12.07 19.28
C ILE A 42 0.79 -11.11 18.63
N LYS A 43 0.02 -10.37 19.44
CA LYS A 43 -0.94 -9.39 18.93
C LYS A 43 -0.24 -8.24 18.22
N VAL A 44 0.89 -7.75 18.75
CA VAL A 44 1.71 -6.73 18.08
C VAL A 44 2.15 -7.19 16.68
N LYS A 45 2.64 -8.42 16.59
CA LYS A 45 3.09 -9.02 15.33
C LYS A 45 1.95 -9.11 14.32
N ASN A 46 0.76 -9.53 14.75
CA ASN A 46 -0.42 -9.61 13.87
C ASN A 46 -0.82 -8.23 13.33
N LEU A 47 -0.80 -7.19 14.18
CA LEU A 47 -1.08 -5.82 13.74
C LEU A 47 -0.02 -5.33 12.74
N TYR A 48 1.26 -5.61 13.00
CA TYR A 48 2.34 -5.29 12.07
C TYR A 48 2.22 -6.04 10.74
N GLU A 49 1.88 -7.32 10.74
CA GLU A 49 1.69 -8.09 9.51
C GLU A 49 0.54 -7.56 8.64
N LEU A 50 -0.49 -6.98 9.27
CA LEU A 50 -1.61 -6.32 8.62
C LEU A 50 -1.22 -4.99 7.95
N VAL A 51 -0.44 -4.12 8.62
CA VAL A 51 -0.21 -2.73 8.15
C VAL A 51 1.23 -2.38 7.77
N GLY A 52 2.19 -3.23 8.12
CA GLY A 52 3.61 -2.97 7.92
C GLY A 52 4.09 -1.74 8.70
N GLY A 53 5.08 -1.03 8.15
CA GLY A 53 5.73 0.10 8.81
C GLY A 53 5.11 1.48 8.54
N ARG A 54 3.99 1.55 7.83
CA ARG A 54 3.41 2.85 7.46
C ARG A 54 2.77 3.50 8.68
N ILE A 55 3.36 4.59 9.17
CA ILE A 55 2.95 5.25 10.42
C ILE A 55 1.45 5.62 10.47
N VAL A 56 0.86 6.06 9.36
CA VAL A 56 -0.57 6.41 9.30
C VAL A 56 -1.45 5.16 9.46
N GLU A 57 -1.05 4.03 8.89
CA GLU A 57 -1.80 2.76 9.01
C GLU A 57 -1.55 2.11 10.39
N LEU A 58 -0.32 2.19 10.92
CA LEU A 58 0.02 1.82 12.30
C LEU A 58 -0.80 2.62 13.32
N GLN A 59 -0.93 3.92 13.12
CA GLN A 59 -1.72 4.78 13.99
C GLN A 59 -3.18 4.37 13.98
N ALA A 60 -3.76 4.21 12.78
CA ALA A 60 -5.17 3.84 12.60
C ALA A 60 -5.49 2.48 13.23
N VAL A 61 -4.68 1.44 12.96
CA VAL A 61 -4.95 0.11 13.51
C VAL A 61 -4.80 0.09 15.04
N ALA A 62 -3.89 0.89 15.59
CA ALA A 62 -3.73 1.01 17.03
C ALA A 62 -4.91 1.75 17.68
N ASP A 63 -5.43 2.80 17.05
CA ASP A 63 -6.61 3.53 17.53
C ASP A 63 -7.85 2.63 17.52
N ASP A 64 -8.11 1.92 16.41
CA ASP A 64 -9.20 0.96 16.28
C ASP A 64 -9.08 -0.15 17.34
N PHE A 65 -7.87 -0.68 17.55
CA PHE A 65 -7.60 -1.71 18.57
C PHE A 65 -7.90 -1.22 19.98
N VAL A 66 -7.41 -0.05 20.36
CA VAL A 66 -7.63 0.55 21.70
C VAL A 66 -9.11 0.84 21.93
N ALA A 67 -9.83 1.24 20.89
CA ALA A 67 -11.28 1.46 20.94
C ALA A 67 -12.10 0.15 20.96
N GLY A 68 -11.48 -1.02 20.78
CA GLY A 68 -12.18 -2.30 20.65
C GLY A 68 -13.02 -2.42 19.37
N GLN A 69 -12.66 -1.68 18.32
CA GLN A 69 -13.39 -1.62 17.05
C GLN A 69 -12.78 -2.56 16.00
N SER A 70 -13.56 -2.85 14.97
CA SER A 70 -13.06 -3.53 13.77
C SER A 70 -12.09 -2.63 13.00
N PHE A 71 -11.03 -3.19 12.44
CA PHE A 71 -10.04 -2.41 11.70
C PHE A 71 -10.62 -1.81 10.41
N GLU A 72 -10.73 -0.49 10.36
CA GLU A 72 -11.25 0.22 9.20
C GLU A 72 -10.29 0.20 8.00
N VAL A 73 -9.02 -0.15 8.23
CA VAL A 73 -7.97 -0.14 7.21
C VAL A 73 -8.34 -1.00 5.99
N LEU A 74 -8.93 -2.19 6.21
CA LEU A 74 -9.33 -3.09 5.14
C LEU A 74 -10.53 -2.54 4.37
N ALA A 75 -11.52 -1.96 5.06
CA ALA A 75 -12.66 -1.31 4.41
C ALA A 75 -12.23 -0.12 3.54
N LYS A 76 -11.23 0.66 3.98
CA LYS A 76 -10.63 1.74 3.18
C LYS A 76 -9.93 1.21 1.94
N ILE A 77 -9.28 0.06 2.02
CA ILE A 77 -8.62 -0.59 0.88
C ILE A 77 -9.64 -1.14 -0.10
N GLU A 78 -10.68 -1.82 0.37
CA GLU A 78 -11.76 -2.30 -0.48
C GLU A 78 -12.38 -1.16 -1.32
N LYS A 79 -12.65 0.00 -0.69
CA LYS A 79 -13.12 1.21 -1.39
C LYS A 79 -12.14 1.71 -2.46
N LYS A 80 -10.83 1.58 -2.23
CA LYS A 80 -9.82 1.89 -3.27
C LYS A 80 -9.88 0.90 -4.43
N PHE A 81 -10.03 -0.40 -4.16
CA PHE A 81 -10.23 -1.41 -5.21
C PHE A 81 -11.51 -1.17 -6.03
N GLN A 82 -12.60 -0.77 -5.39
CA GLN A 82 -13.85 -0.37 -6.05
C GLN A 82 -13.62 0.85 -6.96
N SER A 83 -13.01 1.90 -6.41
CA SER A 83 -12.72 3.15 -7.15
C SER A 83 -11.76 2.91 -8.33
N ALA A 84 -10.83 1.98 -8.16
CA ALA A 84 -9.89 1.55 -9.18
C ALA A 84 -10.51 0.62 -10.24
N GLN A 85 -11.78 0.22 -10.09
CA GLN A 85 -12.44 -0.75 -10.94
C GLN A 85 -11.69 -2.10 -11.02
N LEU A 86 -11.05 -2.50 -9.91
CA LEU A 86 -10.23 -3.71 -9.80
C LEU A 86 -11.01 -4.89 -9.19
N LEU A 87 -12.30 -4.75 -8.88
CA LEU A 87 -13.15 -5.86 -8.43
C LEU A 87 -13.77 -6.63 -9.61
N PRO A 88 -14.22 -7.89 -9.43
CA PRO A 88 -14.86 -8.67 -10.49
C PRO A 88 -15.93 -7.91 -11.26
N ASN A 89 -16.06 -8.21 -12.55
CA ASN A 89 -16.98 -7.58 -13.51
C ASN A 89 -16.69 -6.11 -13.85
N ASN A 90 -15.71 -5.47 -13.23
CA ASN A 90 -15.29 -4.12 -13.60
C ASN A 90 -14.23 -4.10 -14.72
N PRO A 91 -14.12 -3.00 -15.48
CA PRO A 91 -13.23 -2.88 -16.64
C PRO A 91 -11.75 -3.23 -16.38
N HIS A 92 -11.21 -2.81 -15.23
CA HIS A 92 -9.78 -2.97 -14.93
C HIS A 92 -9.45 -4.28 -14.21
N TYR A 93 -10.45 -5.13 -13.94
CA TYR A 93 -10.27 -6.36 -13.15
C TYR A 93 -9.22 -7.32 -13.73
N LYS A 94 -9.31 -7.65 -15.02
CA LYS A 94 -8.39 -8.62 -15.64
C LYS A 94 -6.95 -8.12 -15.67
N VAL A 95 -6.76 -6.86 -16.03
CA VAL A 95 -5.46 -6.17 -16.02
C VAL A 95 -4.90 -6.10 -14.61
N GLY A 96 -5.73 -5.64 -13.67
CA GLY A 96 -5.42 -5.59 -12.25
C GLY A 96 -4.96 -6.92 -11.68
N LYS A 97 -5.72 -7.98 -11.95
CA LYS A 97 -5.40 -9.35 -11.53
C LYS A 97 -4.06 -9.81 -12.10
N SER A 98 -3.76 -9.51 -13.36
CA SER A 98 -2.47 -9.85 -13.96
C SER A 98 -1.32 -9.13 -13.26
N ILE A 99 -1.45 -7.82 -13.03
CA ILE A 99 -0.44 -7.01 -12.32
C ILE A 99 -0.25 -7.52 -10.88
N ILE A 100 -1.35 -7.82 -10.17
CA ILE A 100 -1.31 -8.36 -8.81
C ILE A 100 -0.53 -9.68 -8.79
N ASN A 101 -0.80 -10.59 -9.71
CA ASN A 101 -0.10 -11.87 -9.80
C ASN A 101 1.39 -11.69 -10.07
N ASP A 102 1.77 -10.77 -10.96
CA ASP A 102 3.17 -10.47 -11.23
C ASP A 102 3.87 -9.89 -10.00
N LEU A 103 3.21 -8.97 -9.28
CA LEU A 103 3.74 -8.36 -8.05
C LEU A 103 3.80 -9.34 -6.88
N LEU A 104 2.89 -10.29 -6.77
CA LEU A 104 2.96 -11.33 -5.74
C LEU A 104 4.18 -12.26 -5.96
N LYS A 105 4.59 -12.48 -7.22
CA LYS A 105 5.76 -13.32 -7.56
C LYS A 105 7.09 -12.59 -7.42
N SER A 106 7.13 -11.31 -7.79
CA SER A 106 8.38 -10.55 -7.96
C SER A 106 8.57 -9.41 -6.96
N GLU A 107 7.56 -9.11 -6.14
CA GLU A 107 7.41 -7.93 -5.28
C GLU A 107 7.39 -6.57 -6.00
N LYS A 108 8.06 -6.46 -7.15
CA LYS A 108 8.23 -5.25 -7.93
C LYS A 108 8.21 -5.56 -9.42
N LEU A 109 7.55 -4.69 -10.17
CA LEU A 109 7.58 -4.68 -11.63
C LEU A 109 8.40 -3.50 -12.13
N SER A 110 9.09 -3.65 -13.26
CA SER A 110 9.56 -2.47 -13.99
C SER A 110 8.36 -1.67 -14.48
N PHE A 111 8.47 -0.34 -14.55
CA PHE A 111 7.38 0.49 -15.07
C PHE A 111 7.02 0.14 -16.51
N LEU A 112 7.99 -0.31 -17.31
CA LEU A 112 7.73 -0.78 -18.67
C LEU A 112 6.88 -2.06 -18.67
N ALA A 113 7.18 -3.03 -17.80
CA ALA A 113 6.37 -4.24 -17.65
C ALA A 113 4.96 -3.92 -17.15
N PHE A 114 4.84 -3.00 -16.18
CA PHE A 114 3.55 -2.49 -15.72
C PHE A 114 2.76 -1.83 -16.86
N LYS A 115 3.39 -0.95 -17.64
CA LYS A 115 2.75 -0.24 -18.75
C LYS A 115 2.24 -1.18 -19.85
N LYS A 116 2.91 -2.32 -20.09
CA LYS A 116 2.50 -3.32 -21.09
C LYS A 116 1.12 -3.93 -20.81
N HIS A 117 0.61 -3.83 -19.59
CA HIS A 117 -0.74 -4.30 -19.25
C HIS A 117 -1.86 -3.38 -19.76
N PHE A 118 -1.54 -2.18 -20.25
CA PHE A 118 -2.52 -1.17 -20.64
C PHE A 118 -2.41 -0.83 -22.13
N ASN A 119 -3.56 -0.74 -22.80
CA ASN A 119 -3.63 -0.29 -24.20
C ASN A 119 -3.73 1.24 -24.30
N LYS A 120 -4.25 1.90 -23.27
CA LYS A 120 -4.46 3.35 -23.22
C LYS A 120 -3.75 3.96 -22.01
N ASN A 121 -3.17 5.14 -22.19
CA ASN A 121 -2.52 5.85 -21.09
C ASN A 121 -3.51 6.30 -20.01
N ASP A 122 -4.78 6.52 -20.34
CA ASP A 122 -5.80 6.95 -19.38
C ASP A 122 -6.10 5.85 -18.36
N GLU A 123 -6.26 4.60 -18.80
CA GLU A 123 -6.48 3.44 -17.94
C GLU A 123 -5.31 3.24 -16.96
N LEU A 124 -4.07 3.39 -17.46
CA LEU A 124 -2.86 3.35 -16.64
C LEU A 124 -2.90 4.44 -15.55
N ASN A 125 -3.26 5.67 -15.93
CA ASN A 125 -3.30 6.80 -15.01
C ASN A 125 -4.40 6.65 -13.96
N GLU A 126 -5.57 6.13 -14.34
CA GLU A 126 -6.67 5.81 -13.41
C GLU A 126 -6.25 4.78 -12.37
N VAL A 127 -5.64 3.67 -12.81
CA VAL A 127 -5.19 2.61 -11.91
C VAL A 127 -4.11 3.12 -10.95
N LEU A 128 -3.15 3.93 -11.41
CA LEU A 128 -2.14 4.52 -10.52
C LEU A 128 -2.74 5.54 -9.53
N ARG A 129 -3.74 6.33 -9.94
CA ARG A 129 -4.39 7.33 -9.06
C ARG A 129 -5.16 6.69 -7.90
N SER A 130 -5.55 5.42 -8.03
CA SER A 130 -6.27 4.71 -6.97
C SER A 130 -5.44 4.41 -5.71
N ASN A 131 -4.11 4.60 -5.76
CA ASN A 131 -3.20 4.28 -4.67
C ASN A 131 -3.29 2.81 -4.19
N ILE A 132 -3.58 1.89 -5.10
CA ILE A 132 -3.36 0.45 -4.91
C ILE A 132 -1.91 0.08 -5.26
N PHE A 133 -1.36 0.72 -6.29
CA PHE A 133 0.02 0.55 -6.73
C PHE A 133 0.84 1.82 -6.49
N ALA A 134 2.10 1.65 -6.11
CA ALA A 134 3.07 2.72 -5.94
C ALA A 134 4.02 2.75 -7.14
N TYR A 135 4.17 3.90 -7.80
CA TYR A 135 5.26 4.13 -8.74
C TYR A 135 6.47 4.77 -8.04
N HIS A 136 7.61 4.10 -8.12
CA HIS A 136 8.89 4.52 -7.54
C HIS A 136 9.80 5.09 -8.63
N LEU A 137 9.81 6.42 -8.77
CA LEU A 137 10.55 7.13 -9.83
C LEU A 137 12.05 6.78 -9.84
N GLU A 138 12.70 6.81 -8.67
CA GLU A 138 14.14 6.55 -8.51
C GLU A 138 14.58 5.21 -9.13
N LYS A 139 13.73 4.19 -9.05
CA LYS A 139 14.03 2.83 -9.53
C LYS A 139 13.27 2.50 -10.81
N ASN A 140 12.42 3.40 -11.27
CA ASN A 140 11.45 3.18 -12.33
C ASN A 140 10.67 1.85 -12.18
N THR A 141 10.21 1.56 -10.97
CA THR A 141 9.49 0.32 -10.62
C THR A 141 8.11 0.61 -10.04
N VAL A 142 7.24 -0.40 -10.07
CA VAL A 142 5.91 -0.40 -9.46
C VAL A 142 5.86 -1.49 -8.39
N SER A 143 5.24 -1.20 -7.24
CA SER A 143 4.93 -2.18 -6.19
C SER A 143 3.50 -2.01 -5.68
N PHE A 144 3.07 -2.83 -4.73
CA PHE A 144 1.90 -2.48 -3.92
C PHE A 144 2.15 -1.18 -3.15
N GLN A 145 1.09 -0.40 -2.95
CA GLN A 145 1.17 0.87 -2.24
C GLN A 145 1.43 0.68 -0.74
N SER A 146 0.90 -0.37 -0.11
CA SER A 146 1.17 -0.70 1.30
C SER A 146 1.09 -2.20 1.56
N GLN A 147 1.58 -2.60 2.74
CA GLN A 147 1.43 -3.96 3.24
C GLN A 147 -0.05 -4.34 3.40
N SER A 148 -0.91 -3.42 3.85
CA SER A 148 -2.34 -3.71 3.95
C SER A 148 -3.00 -3.99 2.60
N VAL A 149 -2.55 -3.36 1.51
CA VAL A 149 -3.03 -3.71 0.16
C VAL A 149 -2.69 -5.16 -0.17
N LYS A 150 -1.44 -5.58 0.11
CA LYS A 150 -1.01 -6.97 -0.07
C LYS A 150 -1.82 -7.92 0.81
N TYR A 151 -2.03 -7.56 2.08
CA TYR A 151 -2.83 -8.35 3.01
C TYR A 151 -4.27 -8.54 2.50
N TYR A 152 -4.94 -7.47 2.07
CA TYR A 152 -6.29 -7.53 1.52
C TYR A 152 -6.40 -8.48 0.31
N ILE A 153 -5.41 -8.45 -0.59
CA ILE A 153 -5.36 -9.36 -1.75
C ILE A 153 -5.27 -10.82 -1.29
N LEU A 154 -4.42 -11.11 -0.31
CA LEU A 154 -4.23 -12.45 0.24
C LEU A 154 -5.49 -12.94 0.98
N GLU A 155 -6.15 -12.05 1.72
CA GLU A 155 -7.44 -12.34 2.37
C GLU A 155 -8.54 -12.64 1.35
N LYS A 156 -8.50 -11.98 0.19
CA LYS A 156 -9.43 -12.17 -0.95
C LYS A 156 -8.82 -13.04 -2.05
N ALA A 157 -8.04 -14.07 -1.69
CA ALA A 157 -7.34 -14.92 -2.64
C ALA A 157 -8.25 -15.57 -3.69
N ASP A 158 -9.50 -15.92 -3.33
CA ASP A 158 -10.48 -16.49 -4.27
C ASP A 158 -10.88 -15.53 -5.41
N ILE A 159 -10.70 -14.23 -5.20
CA ILE A 159 -10.97 -13.19 -6.19
C ILE A 159 -9.72 -12.95 -7.04
N PHE A 160 -8.59 -12.71 -6.38
CA PHE A 160 -7.40 -12.17 -7.04
C PHE A 160 -6.36 -13.20 -7.47
N ILE A 161 -6.33 -14.39 -6.86
CA ILE A 161 -5.24 -15.36 -7.04
C ILE A 161 -5.72 -16.63 -7.75
N LYS A 162 -6.84 -17.22 -7.31
CA LYS A 162 -7.46 -18.37 -7.99
C LYS A 162 -8.07 -17.96 -9.32
#